data_AF-A0A524J0C8-F1
#
_entry.id   AF-A0A524J0C8-F1
#
_cell.length_a   1.000
_cell.length_b   1.000
_cell.length_c   1.000
_cell.angle_alpha   90.00
_cell.angle_beta   90.00
_cell.angle_gamma   90.00
#
_symmetry.space_group_name_H-M   'P 1'
#
loop_
_entity.id
_entity.type
_entity.pdbx_description
1 polymer ?
#
loop_
_entity_poly.entity_id
_entity_poly.type
_entity_poly.pdbx_seq_one_letter_code
_entity_poly.pdbx_strand_id
1 'polypeptide(L)'
;MKVEAAREYSESLGMIGAGTLRQVAWAQQQGIPKALGMDLRTWIETFVGGWVRLTIEDRREVVLELTAPVEDGGMGLSQREAADVLGVTNATVSRDRAVTNVTDDDATERGAVTNVTEQQEEPIEDEPWIALKQAVDSVGSLAKSYDAARIAAAVPARRRAATAKRLRSIGTDLGRVALALERMETSS
;
A
#
# COMPACT_ATOMS: atom_id res chain seq x y z
N MET A 1 14.44 -25.38 12.06
CA MET A 1 14.95 -24.37 11.09
C MET A 1 15.41 -23.16 11.90
N LYS A 2 16.58 -22.59 11.60
CA LYS A 2 17.07 -21.38 12.29
C LYS A 2 16.39 -20.14 11.68
N VAL A 3 16.12 -19.13 12.50
CA VAL A 3 15.47 -17.87 12.06
C VAL A 3 16.25 -17.23 10.90
N GLU A 4 17.58 -17.23 10.97
CA GLU A 4 18.43 -16.67 9.93
C GLU A 4 18.25 -17.35 8.57
N ALA A 5 18.26 -18.68 8.53
CA ALA A 5 18.05 -19.43 7.30
C ALA A 5 16.65 -19.19 6.70
N ALA A 6 15.64 -18.94 7.55
CA ALA A 6 14.30 -18.59 7.08
C ALA A 6 14.26 -17.17 6.49
N ARG A 7 15.00 -16.22 7.07
CA ARG A 7 15.17 -14.86 6.53
C ARG A 7 15.89 -14.89 5.19
N GLU A 8 17.07 -15.50 5.11
CA GLU A 8 17.85 -15.63 3.88
C GLU A 8 17.01 -16.28 2.75
N TYR A 9 16.28 -17.34 3.08
CA TYR A 9 15.38 -17.98 2.11
C TYR A 9 14.27 -17.02 1.64
N SER A 10 13.67 -16.26 2.56
CA SER A 10 12.61 -15.30 2.21
C SER A 10 13.13 -14.16 1.33
N GLU A 11 14.34 -13.65 1.60
CA GLU A 11 15.02 -12.66 0.76
C GLU A 11 15.32 -13.22 -0.64
N SER A 12 15.76 -14.49 -0.71
CA SER A 12 15.99 -15.16 -2.00
C SER A 12 14.71 -15.28 -2.85
N LEU A 13 13.56 -15.51 -2.21
CA LEU A 13 12.28 -15.53 -2.90
C LEU A 13 11.89 -14.15 -3.45
N GLY A 14 12.21 -13.07 -2.72
CA GLY A 14 12.03 -11.70 -3.19
C GLY A 14 12.83 -11.43 -4.47
N MET A 15 14.10 -11.83 -4.50
CA MET A 15 14.97 -11.69 -5.67
C MET A 15 14.46 -12.48 -6.89
N ILE A 16 13.97 -13.71 -6.68
CA ILE A 16 13.34 -14.53 -7.75
C ILE A 16 12.08 -13.84 -8.26
N GLY A 17 11.26 -13.30 -7.36
CA GLY A 17 10.03 -12.57 -7.70
C GLY A 17 10.30 -11.34 -8.57
N ALA A 18 11.26 -10.50 -8.17
CA ALA A 18 11.68 -9.34 -8.94
C ALA A 18 12.24 -9.74 -10.32
N GLY A 19 13.07 -10.79 -10.38
CA GLY A 19 13.59 -11.33 -11.64
C GLY A 19 12.51 -11.84 -12.59
N THR A 20 11.45 -12.46 -12.06
CA THR A 20 10.30 -12.91 -12.86
C THR A 20 9.60 -11.74 -13.53
N LEU A 21 9.40 -10.62 -12.81
CA LEU A 21 8.77 -9.43 -13.37
C LEU A 21 9.62 -8.76 -14.45
N ARG A 22 10.96 -8.80 -14.35
CA ARG A 22 11.85 -8.37 -15.44
C ARG A 22 11.65 -9.20 -16.71
N GLN A 23 11.49 -10.52 -16.58
CA GLN A 23 11.22 -11.39 -17.72
C GLN A 23 9.85 -11.08 -18.36
N VAL A 24 8.83 -10.79 -17.54
CA VAL A 24 7.51 -10.35 -18.02
C VAL A 24 7.63 -9.04 -18.80
N ALA A 25 8.33 -8.05 -18.25
CA ALA A 25 8.58 -6.76 -18.91
C ALA A 25 9.28 -6.94 -20.26
N TRP A 26 10.33 -7.75 -20.30
CA TRP A 26 11.04 -8.07 -21.54
C TRP A 26 10.14 -8.78 -22.55
N ALA A 27 9.37 -9.78 -22.12
CA ALA A 27 8.42 -10.48 -23.00
C ALA A 27 7.35 -9.53 -23.59
N GLN A 28 6.86 -8.57 -22.80
CA GLN A 28 5.96 -7.54 -23.27
C GLN A 28 6.62 -6.65 -24.33
N GLN A 29 7.84 -6.17 -24.10
CA GLN A 29 8.59 -5.36 -25.07
C GLN A 29 8.83 -6.09 -26.39
N GLN A 30 9.13 -7.39 -26.33
CA GLN A 30 9.29 -8.25 -27.51
C GLN A 30 7.95 -8.58 -28.20
N GLY A 31 6.82 -8.17 -27.64
CA GLY A 31 5.49 -8.44 -28.20
C GLY A 31 5.09 -9.91 -28.15
N ILE A 32 5.71 -10.73 -27.29
CA ILE A 32 5.46 -12.17 -27.20
C ILE A 32 3.98 -12.48 -26.90
N PRO A 33 3.31 -11.85 -25.91
CA PRO A 33 1.89 -12.11 -25.66
C PRO A 33 1.03 -11.86 -26.91
N LYS A 34 1.30 -10.76 -27.61
CA LYS A 34 0.58 -10.37 -28.83
C LYS A 34 0.83 -11.36 -29.98
N ALA A 35 2.05 -11.84 -30.14
CA ALA A 35 2.40 -12.85 -31.15
C ALA A 35 1.65 -14.18 -30.90
N LEU A 36 1.32 -14.48 -29.65
CA LEU A 36 0.50 -15.64 -29.25
C LEU A 36 -1.01 -15.37 -29.31
N GLY A 37 -1.44 -14.17 -29.71
CA GLY A 37 -2.86 -13.78 -29.76
C GLY A 37 -3.48 -13.58 -28.37
N MET A 38 -2.66 -13.31 -27.35
CA MET A 38 -3.09 -13.12 -25.96
C MET A 38 -2.83 -11.67 -25.53
N ASP A 39 -3.63 -11.18 -24.58
CA ASP A 39 -3.24 -9.99 -23.81
C ASP A 39 -2.19 -10.37 -22.75
N LEU A 40 -1.50 -9.36 -22.21
CA LEU A 40 -0.42 -9.56 -21.24
C LEU A 40 -0.91 -10.29 -19.99
N ARG A 41 -2.10 -9.95 -19.50
CA ARG A 41 -2.70 -10.55 -18.30
C ARG A 41 -2.90 -12.04 -18.47
N THR A 42 -3.58 -12.43 -19.54
CA THR A 42 -3.85 -13.82 -19.91
C THR A 42 -2.54 -14.60 -20.06
N TRP A 43 -1.53 -13.97 -20.66
CA TRP A 43 -0.21 -14.58 -20.82
C TRP A 43 0.49 -14.82 -19.47
N ILE A 44 0.48 -13.85 -18.56
CA ILE A 44 1.04 -13.98 -17.20
C ILE A 44 0.30 -15.08 -16.42
N GLU A 45 -1.03 -15.08 -16.44
CA GLU A 45 -1.84 -16.09 -15.75
C GLU A 45 -1.57 -17.51 -16.30
N THR A 46 -1.35 -17.65 -17.61
CA THR A 46 -1.13 -18.94 -18.27
C THR A 46 0.29 -19.48 -18.09
N PHE A 47 1.32 -18.64 -18.28
CA PHE A 47 2.71 -19.09 -18.36
C PHE A 47 3.54 -18.79 -17.12
N VAL A 48 3.17 -17.77 -16.34
CA VAL A 48 3.90 -17.35 -15.13
C VAL A 48 3.20 -17.82 -13.86
N GLY A 49 1.90 -18.12 -13.93
CA GLY A 49 1.08 -18.52 -12.78
C GLY A 49 0.47 -17.34 -12.01
N GLY A 50 0.39 -16.17 -12.64
CA GLY A 50 -0.14 -14.94 -12.06
C GLY A 50 0.94 -13.94 -11.63
N TRP A 51 0.50 -12.83 -11.04
CA TRP A 51 1.42 -11.79 -10.57
C TRP A 51 2.07 -12.15 -9.25
N VAL A 52 3.39 -11.95 -9.19
CA VAL A 52 4.16 -12.07 -7.96
C VAL A 52 3.88 -10.86 -7.07
N ARG A 53 3.53 -11.11 -5.80
CA ARG A 53 3.41 -10.06 -4.80
C ARG A 53 4.79 -9.69 -4.28
N LEU A 54 5.23 -8.48 -4.58
CA LEU A 54 6.45 -7.90 -4.03
C LEU A 54 6.17 -7.17 -2.72
N THR A 55 7.21 -7.03 -1.89
CA THR A 55 7.22 -6.06 -0.79
C THR A 55 7.13 -4.63 -1.35
N ILE A 56 6.91 -3.63 -0.49
CA ILE A 56 6.81 -2.24 -0.96
C ILE A 56 8.18 -1.76 -1.46
N GLU A 57 9.23 -2.17 -0.76
CA GLU A 57 10.63 -1.87 -1.01
C GLU A 57 11.05 -2.46 -2.37
N ASP A 58 10.89 -3.77 -2.57
CA ASP A 58 11.23 -4.44 -3.84
C ASP A 58 10.41 -3.85 -5.01
N ARG A 59 9.13 -3.54 -4.78
CA ARG A 59 8.29 -2.95 -5.83
C ARG A 59 8.80 -1.59 -6.26
N ARG A 60 9.30 -0.76 -5.32
CA ARG A 60 9.88 0.55 -5.65
C ARG A 60 11.14 0.39 -6.47
N GLU A 61 12.03 -0.52 -6.09
CA GLU A 61 13.25 -0.81 -6.86
C GLU A 61 12.92 -1.27 -8.28
N VAL A 62 11.98 -2.21 -8.42
CA VAL A 62 11.54 -2.68 -9.75
C VAL A 62 10.87 -1.55 -10.54
N VAL A 63 10.07 -0.68 -9.90
CA VAL A 63 9.48 0.50 -10.59
C VAL A 63 10.57 1.43 -11.13
N LEU A 64 11.62 1.68 -10.36
CA LEU A 64 12.74 2.51 -10.81
C LEU A 64 13.45 1.87 -12.00
N GLU A 65 13.79 0.59 -11.90
CA GLU A 65 14.46 -0.14 -12.98
C GLU A 65 13.61 -0.18 -14.27
N LEU A 66 12.32 -0.51 -14.15
CA LEU A 66 11.42 -0.61 -15.30
C LEU A 66 11.25 0.75 -15.99
N THR A 67 11.20 1.85 -15.23
CA THR A 67 10.90 3.18 -15.77
C THR A 67 12.13 4.05 -16.03
N ALA A 68 13.31 3.64 -15.55
CA ALA A 68 14.56 4.31 -15.84
C ALA A 68 14.87 4.21 -17.35
N PRO A 69 15.49 5.25 -17.95
CA PRO A 69 15.89 5.21 -19.35
C PRO A 69 16.82 4.03 -19.66
N VAL A 70 16.82 3.57 -20.92
CA VAL A 70 17.63 2.43 -21.35
C VAL A 70 19.13 2.76 -21.28
N GLU A 71 19.48 4.01 -21.59
CA GLU A 71 20.82 4.57 -21.47
C GLU A 71 21.37 4.54 -20.03
N ASP A 72 20.50 4.56 -19.02
CA ASP A 72 20.85 4.47 -17.60
C ASP A 72 20.79 3.03 -17.07
N GLY A 73 20.63 2.04 -17.95
CA GLY A 73 20.53 0.62 -17.60
C GLY A 73 19.13 0.17 -17.16
N GLY A 74 18.10 1.00 -17.34
CA GLY A 74 16.71 0.64 -17.12
C GLY A 74 16.03 -0.01 -18.34
N MET A 75 14.71 -0.16 -18.27
CA MET A 75 13.91 -0.71 -19.38
C MET A 75 13.18 0.35 -20.21
N GLY A 76 13.18 1.61 -19.79
CA GLY A 76 12.56 2.73 -20.52
C GLY A 76 11.04 2.63 -20.66
N LEU A 77 10.36 1.84 -19.82
CA LEU A 77 8.91 1.68 -19.90
C LEU A 77 8.18 2.92 -19.40
N SER A 78 7.03 3.21 -20.02
CA SER A 78 6.12 4.20 -19.46
C SER A 78 5.54 3.71 -18.13
N GLN A 79 5.10 4.64 -17.27
CA GLN A 79 4.46 4.27 -16.00
C GLN A 79 3.20 3.40 -16.17
N ARG A 80 2.54 3.48 -17.34
CA ARG A 80 1.39 2.65 -17.67
C ARG A 80 1.82 1.21 -17.98
N GLU A 81 2.84 1.04 -18.81
CA GLU A 81 3.38 -0.29 -19.13
C GLU A 81 3.97 -0.96 -17.90
N ALA A 82 4.73 -0.21 -17.08
CA ALA A 82 5.24 -0.73 -15.81
C ALA A 82 4.11 -1.16 -14.86
N ALA A 83 2.98 -0.43 -14.83
CA ALA A 83 1.83 -0.81 -14.03
C ALA A 83 1.19 -2.12 -14.52
N ASP A 84 1.11 -2.31 -15.85
CA ASP A 84 0.59 -3.53 -16.46
C ASP A 84 1.49 -4.75 -16.16
N VAL A 85 2.82 -4.59 -16.26
CA VAL A 85 3.81 -5.63 -15.86
C VAL A 85 3.62 -6.03 -14.40
N LEU A 86 3.55 -5.04 -13.50
CA LEU A 86 3.49 -5.26 -12.05
C LEU A 86 2.11 -5.69 -11.56
N GLY A 87 1.06 -5.58 -12.39
CA GLY A 87 -0.31 -5.86 -11.99
C GLY A 87 -0.83 -4.85 -10.96
N VAL A 88 -0.32 -3.62 -10.97
CA VAL A 88 -0.75 -2.53 -10.09
C VAL A 88 -1.37 -1.37 -10.88
N THR A 89 -1.85 -0.35 -10.17
CA THR A 89 -2.37 0.86 -10.83
C THR A 89 -1.23 1.83 -11.18
N ASN A 90 -1.44 2.65 -12.21
CA ASN A 90 -0.52 3.74 -12.55
C ASN A 90 -0.29 4.71 -11.37
N ALA A 91 -1.32 4.96 -10.54
CA ALA A 91 -1.19 5.78 -9.34
C ALA A 91 -0.25 5.16 -8.29
N THR A 92 -0.17 3.83 -8.22
CA THR A 92 0.79 3.11 -7.37
C THR A 92 2.20 3.32 -7.89
N VAL A 93 2.44 3.12 -9.19
CA VAL A 93 3.75 3.33 -9.84
C VAL A 93 4.23 4.77 -9.65
N SER A 94 3.34 5.75 -9.87
CA SER A 94 3.65 7.16 -9.66
C SER A 94 4.06 7.46 -8.22
N ARG A 95 3.35 6.89 -7.23
CA ARG A 95 3.70 7.04 -5.81
C ARG A 95 5.03 6.39 -5.47
N ASP A 96 5.26 5.17 -5.94
CA ASP A 96 6.47 4.41 -5.65
C ASP A 96 7.70 5.10 -6.23
N ARG A 97 7.60 5.65 -7.44
CA ARG A 97 8.67 6.45 -8.06
C ARG A 97 8.94 7.77 -7.33
N ALA A 98 7.90 8.42 -6.80
CA ALA A 98 8.05 9.70 -6.11
C ALA A 98 8.76 9.58 -4.75
N VAL A 99 8.61 8.44 -4.06
CA VAL A 99 9.22 8.25 -2.74
C VAL A 99 10.75 8.17 -2.82
N THR A 100 11.30 7.62 -3.91
CA THR A 100 12.75 7.49 -4.07
C THR A 100 13.46 8.82 -4.31
N ASN A 101 12.77 9.81 -4.90
CA ASN A 101 13.35 11.14 -5.15
C ASN A 101 13.48 12.01 -3.89
N VAL A 102 13.08 11.52 -2.71
CA VAL A 102 13.13 12.30 -1.45
C VAL A 102 14.48 12.14 -0.72
N THR A 103 15.40 11.31 -1.20
CA THR A 103 16.64 11.02 -0.48
C THR A 103 17.86 11.00 -1.39
N ASP A 104 18.43 12.18 -1.65
CA ASP A 104 19.89 12.33 -1.80
C ASP A 104 20.37 13.78 -1.53
N ASP A 105 19.52 14.80 -1.67
CA ASP A 105 19.93 16.21 -1.44
C ASP A 105 19.50 16.83 -0.09
N ASP A 106 18.53 16.24 0.62
CA ASP A 106 18.02 16.79 1.90
C ASP A 106 18.69 16.15 3.14
N ALA A 107 19.73 15.33 2.94
CA ALA A 107 20.44 14.65 4.04
C ALA A 107 21.50 15.53 4.76
N THR A 108 21.76 16.77 4.29
CA THR A 108 22.85 17.59 4.88
C THR A 108 22.39 18.77 5.74
N GLU A 109 21.13 19.23 5.69
CA GLU A 109 20.72 20.42 6.46
C GLU A 109 19.31 20.40 7.09
N ARG A 110 18.76 19.22 7.39
CA ARG A 110 17.67 19.15 8.38
C ARG A 110 18.02 18.11 9.43
N GLY A 111 18.25 18.61 10.65
CA GLY A 111 18.55 17.82 11.83
C GLY A 111 17.73 16.54 11.84
N ALA A 112 18.46 15.44 11.92
CA ALA A 112 17.92 14.10 11.97
C ALA A 112 16.85 14.00 13.07
N VAL A 113 15.58 14.09 12.67
CA VAL A 113 14.51 13.45 13.43
C VAL A 113 14.55 11.99 13.00
N THR A 114 15.51 11.26 13.57
CA THR A 114 15.41 9.81 13.66
C THR A 114 14.23 9.51 14.56
N ASN A 115 13.04 9.36 13.98
CA ASN A 115 12.02 8.49 14.57
C ASN A 115 12.46 7.04 14.35
N VAL A 116 13.63 6.71 14.91
CA VAL A 116 13.87 5.38 15.45
C VAL A 116 13.20 5.44 16.80
N THR A 117 11.89 5.16 16.81
CA THR A 117 11.29 4.65 18.05
C THR A 117 11.90 3.27 18.21
N GLU A 118 13.01 3.21 18.93
CA GLU A 118 13.41 2.01 19.63
C GLU A 118 12.16 1.58 20.41
N GLN A 119 11.45 0.59 19.88
CA GLN A 119 10.38 -0.07 20.61
C GLN A 119 11.07 -0.78 21.77
N GLN A 120 11.24 -0.04 22.85
CA GLN A 120 11.12 -0.61 24.18
C GLN A 120 9.84 -1.44 24.13
N GLU A 121 9.97 -2.76 24.18
CA GLU A 121 8.86 -3.66 24.53
C GLU A 121 8.48 -3.30 25.97
N GLU A 122 7.77 -2.19 26.14
CA GLU A 122 6.98 -1.97 27.33
C GLU A 122 5.94 -3.10 27.35
N PRO A 123 5.71 -3.72 28.51
CA PRO A 123 4.66 -4.73 28.63
C PRO A 123 3.38 -4.13 28.06
N ILE A 124 2.76 -4.83 27.12
CA ILE A 124 1.43 -4.49 26.60
C ILE A 124 0.49 -4.65 27.81
N GLU A 125 0.39 -3.59 28.61
CA GLU A 125 -0.70 -3.43 29.57
C GLU A 125 -2.00 -3.42 28.75
N ASP A 126 -3.02 -4.09 29.28
CA ASP A 126 -4.27 -4.50 28.66
C ASP A 126 -5.19 -3.36 28.16
N GLU A 127 -4.68 -2.28 27.58
CA GLU A 127 -5.49 -1.11 27.23
C GLU A 127 -5.54 -0.68 25.74
N PRO A 128 -5.53 -1.60 24.74
CA PRO A 128 -5.94 -1.22 23.38
C PRO A 128 -7.38 -0.69 23.34
N TRP A 129 -8.19 -0.97 24.37
CA TRP A 129 -9.56 -0.48 24.50
C TRP A 129 -9.65 1.01 24.87
N ILE A 130 -8.65 1.59 25.59
CA ILE A 130 -8.69 3.03 25.94
C ILE A 130 -8.54 3.90 24.71
N ALA A 131 -7.57 3.57 23.84
CA ALA A 131 -7.37 4.30 22.58
C ALA A 131 -8.61 4.24 21.69
N LEU A 132 -9.27 3.08 21.62
CA LEU A 132 -10.52 2.92 20.87
C LEU A 132 -11.67 3.74 21.48
N LYS A 133 -11.82 3.74 22.80
CA LYS A 133 -12.87 4.50 23.49
C LYS A 133 -12.68 6.02 23.30
N GLN A 134 -11.44 6.51 23.44
CA GLN A 134 -11.13 7.92 23.18
C GLN A 134 -11.42 8.33 21.74
N ALA A 135 -11.15 7.46 20.76
CA ALA A 135 -11.49 7.72 19.36
C ALA A 135 -13.02 7.78 19.15
N VAL A 136 -13.78 6.86 19.75
CA VAL A 136 -15.25 6.85 19.67
C VAL A 136 -15.86 8.07 20.35
N ASP A 137 -15.37 8.46 21.53
CA ASP A 137 -15.84 9.65 22.26
C ASP A 137 -15.50 10.96 21.51
N SER A 138 -14.35 11.01 20.85
CA SER A 138 -13.97 12.13 19.98
C SER A 138 -14.91 12.26 18.78
N VAL A 139 -15.29 11.14 18.14
CA VAL A 139 -16.28 11.15 17.05
C VAL A 139 -17.67 11.54 17.57
N GLY A 140 -18.07 11.04 18.75
CA GLY A 140 -19.35 11.36 19.38
C GLY A 140 -19.47 12.84 19.79
N SER A 141 -18.40 13.42 20.33
CA SER A 141 -18.35 14.86 20.67
C SER A 141 -18.37 15.74 19.42
N LEU A 142 -17.69 15.33 18.33
CA LEU A 142 -17.77 16.01 17.05
C LEU A 142 -19.20 16.01 16.49
N ALA A 143 -19.91 14.89 16.61
CA ALA A 143 -21.29 14.74 16.15
C ALA A 143 -22.30 15.54 17.00
N LYS A 144 -22.04 15.68 18.31
CA LYS A 144 -22.86 16.46 19.25
C LYS A 144 -22.59 17.96 19.16
N SER A 145 -21.39 18.37 18.75
CA SER A 145 -21.09 19.76 18.49
C SER A 145 -21.95 20.26 17.33
N TYR A 146 -22.50 21.48 17.45
CA TYR A 146 -23.28 22.16 16.40
C TYR A 146 -22.50 22.41 15.09
N ASP A 147 -21.29 21.85 14.95
CA ASP A 147 -20.36 22.08 13.84
C ASP A 147 -20.56 21.10 12.67
N ALA A 148 -21.43 20.09 12.80
CA ALA A 148 -21.73 19.14 11.71
C ALA A 148 -22.24 19.85 10.44
N ALA A 149 -23.03 20.92 10.60
CA ALA A 149 -23.51 21.73 9.49
C ALA A 149 -22.38 22.54 8.82
N ARG A 150 -21.42 23.05 9.60
CA ARG A 150 -20.26 23.81 9.09
C ARG A 150 -19.27 22.89 8.37
N ILE A 151 -19.02 21.71 8.92
CA ILE A 151 -18.19 20.68 8.28
C ILE A 151 -18.85 20.21 6.97
N ALA A 152 -20.17 19.99 6.97
CA ALA A 152 -20.90 19.65 5.74
C ALA A 152 -20.86 20.77 4.69
N ALA A 153 -20.87 22.04 5.12
CA ALA A 153 -20.73 23.19 4.24
C ALA A 153 -19.32 23.30 3.62
N ALA A 154 -18.27 22.93 4.36
CA ALA A 154 -16.88 22.91 3.90
C ALA A 154 -16.59 21.83 2.85
N VAL A 155 -17.44 20.79 2.75
CA VAL A 155 -17.29 19.75 1.70
C VAL A 155 -17.86 20.28 0.38
N PRO A 156 -17.06 20.31 -0.72
CA PRO A 156 -17.54 20.73 -2.04
C PRO A 156 -18.76 19.91 -2.48
N ALA A 157 -19.75 20.55 -3.10
CA ALA A 157 -21.03 19.91 -3.46
C ALA A 157 -20.84 18.57 -4.22
N ARG A 158 -19.91 18.53 -5.17
CA ARG A 158 -19.54 17.32 -5.94
C ARG A 158 -19.04 16.14 -5.11
N ARG A 159 -18.58 16.38 -3.86
CA ARG A 159 -18.02 15.36 -2.95
C ARG A 159 -18.94 15.01 -1.78
N ARG A 160 -20.06 15.73 -1.57
CA ARG A 160 -20.95 15.51 -0.42
C ARG A 160 -21.55 14.10 -0.41
N ALA A 161 -22.02 13.61 -1.55
CA ALA A 161 -22.61 12.26 -1.66
C ALA A 161 -21.59 11.14 -1.35
N ALA A 162 -20.37 11.25 -1.87
CA ALA A 162 -19.30 10.29 -1.61
C ALA A 162 -18.84 10.33 -0.14
N THR A 163 -18.73 11.53 0.43
CA THR A 163 -18.35 11.73 1.83
C THR A 163 -19.42 11.17 2.77
N ALA A 164 -20.70 11.43 2.50
CA ALA A 164 -21.82 10.86 3.24
C ALA A 164 -21.86 9.32 3.14
N LYS A 165 -21.52 8.75 1.98
CA LYS A 165 -21.40 7.29 1.80
C LYS A 165 -20.28 6.70 2.67
N ARG A 166 -19.11 7.34 2.72
CA ARG A 166 -17.98 6.91 3.56
C ARG A 166 -18.30 7.02 5.05
N LEU A 167 -18.91 8.12 5.48
CA LEU A 167 -19.32 8.31 6.88
C LEU A 167 -20.33 7.25 7.33
N ARG A 168 -21.29 6.87 6.46
CA ARG A 168 -22.22 5.76 6.75
C ARG A 168 -21.53 4.41 6.87
N SER A 169 -20.53 4.13 6.02
CA SER A 169 -19.73 2.90 6.10
C SER A 169 -19.01 2.83 7.44
N ILE A 170 -18.30 3.91 7.81
CA ILE A 170 -17.57 3.99 9.08
C ILE A 170 -18.52 3.79 10.27
N GLY A 171 -19.68 4.45 10.27
CA GLY A 171 -20.68 4.25 11.33
C GLY A 171 -21.20 2.81 11.42
N THR A 172 -21.35 2.13 10.27
CA THR A 172 -21.78 0.71 10.23
C THR A 172 -20.71 -0.21 10.81
N ASP A 173 -19.45 0.01 10.45
CA ASP A 173 -18.33 -0.80 10.93
C ASP A 173 -18.10 -0.59 12.43
N LEU A 174 -18.18 0.65 12.92
CA LEU A 174 -18.15 0.95 14.36
C LEU A 174 -19.31 0.27 15.12
N GLY A 175 -20.52 0.26 14.55
CA GLY A 175 -21.66 -0.44 15.15
C GLY A 175 -21.44 -1.96 15.26
N ARG A 176 -20.79 -2.58 14.27
CA ARG A 176 -20.43 -4.01 14.31
C ARG A 176 -19.39 -4.30 15.38
N VAL A 177 -18.40 -3.43 15.53
CA VAL A 177 -17.37 -3.57 16.58
C VAL A 177 -18.02 -3.45 17.96
N ALA A 178 -18.88 -2.45 18.18
CA ALA A 178 -19.59 -2.29 19.45
C ALA A 178 -20.43 -3.52 19.81
N LEU A 179 -21.16 -4.09 18.84
CA LEU A 179 -22.00 -5.26 19.04
C LEU A 179 -21.17 -6.54 19.27
N ALA A 180 -19.98 -6.63 18.67
CA ALA A 180 -19.05 -7.72 18.95
C ALA A 180 -18.50 -7.63 20.38
N LEU A 181 -18.21 -6.43 20.87
CA LEU A 181 -17.74 -6.20 22.24
C LEU A 181 -18.81 -6.52 23.29
N GLU A 182 -20.06 -6.10 23.08
CA GLU A 182 -21.18 -6.41 23.98
C GLU A 182 -21.41 -7.93 24.14
N ARG A 183 -21.18 -8.70 23.06
CA ARG A 183 -21.25 -10.17 23.08
C ARG A 183 -20.11 -10.82 23.86
N MET A 184 -18.94 -10.19 23.88
CA MET A 184 -17.79 -10.68 24.66
C MET A 184 -18.00 -10.44 26.15
N GLU A 185 -18.53 -9.27 26.54
CA GLU A 185 -18.83 -8.97 27.96
C GLU A 185 -19.91 -9.86 28.55
N THR A 186 -20.90 -10.26 27.76
CA THR A 186 -22.01 -11.14 28.21
C THR A 186 -21.65 -12.63 28.26
N SER A 187 -20.48 -13.01 27.74
CA SER A 187 -20.02 -14.42 27.70
C SER A 187 -19.00 -14.75 28.80
N SER A 188 -18.64 -13.79 29.65
CA SER A 188 -17.78 -13.96 30.83
C SER A 188 -18.57 -14.01 32.12
#